data_AF-A0A7C1SCC4-F1
#
_entry.id   AF-A0A7C1SCC4-F1
#
_cell.length_a   1.000
_cell.length_b   1.000
_cell.length_c   1.000
_cell.angle_alpha   90.00
_cell.angle_beta   90.00
_cell.angle_gamma   90.00
#
_symmetry.space_group_name_H-M   'P 1'
#
loop_
_entity.id
_entity.type
_entity.pdbx_description
1 polymer ?
#
loop_
_entity_poly.entity_id
_entity_poly.type
_entity_poly.pdbx_seq_one_letter_code
_entity_poly.pdbx_strand_id
1 'polypeptide(L)' 'MTTQTININMGDVEEEFCVTCEGKIFIEVVRCKKLSAIQSPTGKDEMVTFPAGLICANCKPVVGDPPSGENEV' A
#
# COMPACT_ATOMS: atom_id res chain seq x y z
N MET A 1 30.17 -15.86 -3.12
CA MET A 1 29.23 -14.88 -3.69
C MET A 1 29.74 -13.51 -3.29
N THR A 2 30.13 -12.68 -4.25
CA THR A 2 30.71 -11.36 -3.95
C THR A 2 29.58 -10.34 -3.93
N THR A 3 29.23 -9.82 -2.76
CA THR A 3 28.18 -8.81 -2.61
C THR A 3 28.71 -7.48 -3.16
N GLN A 4 28.17 -7.02 -4.30
CA GLN A 4 28.44 -5.66 -4.76
C GLN A 4 27.62 -4.69 -3.93
N THR A 5 28.29 -3.74 -3.28
CA THR A 5 27.65 -2.62 -2.60
C THR A 5 27.44 -1.51 -3.62
N ILE A 6 26.20 -1.31 -4.05
CA ILE A 6 25.84 -0.22 -4.96
C ILE A 6 25.61 1.01 -4.09
N ASN A 7 26.42 2.05 -4.30
CA ASN A 7 26.20 3.36 -3.69
C ASN A 7 25.19 4.12 -4.54
N ILE A 8 23.96 4.22 -4.06
CA ILE A 8 22.91 5.02 -4.70
C ILE A 8 23.06 6.46 -4.22
N ASN A 9 23.34 7.38 -5.15
CA ASN A 9 23.29 8.81 -4.88
C ASN A 9 21.85 9.30 -5.06
N MET A 10 21.22 9.76 -3.99
CA MET A 10 19.83 10.22 -4.04
C MET A 10 19.63 11.48 -4.90
N GLY A 11 20.69 12.24 -5.21
CA GLY A 11 20.62 13.36 -6.14
C GLY A 11 20.45 12.97 -7.60
N ASP A 12 20.73 11.71 -7.95
CA ASP A 12 20.62 11.18 -9.31
C ASP A 12 19.31 10.40 -9.53
N VAL A 13 18.41 10.41 -8.53
CA VAL A 13 17.12 9.70 -8.56
C VAL A 13 16.02 10.70 -8.84
N GLU A 14 15.07 10.33 -9.69
CA GLU A 14 13.89 11.14 -10.00
C GLU A 14 12.92 11.13 -8.81
N GLU A 15 12.36 12.30 -8.49
CA GLU A 15 11.27 12.37 -7.52
C GLU A 15 9.99 11.79 -8.13
N GLU A 16 9.28 10.97 -7.36
CA GLU A 16 7.96 10.47 -7.74
C GLU A 16 6.86 11.43 -7.29
N PHE A 17 5.91 11.67 -8.19
CA PHE A 17 4.83 12.62 -7.99
C PHE A 17 3.48 11.92 -8.05
N CYS A 18 2.52 12.41 -7.25
CA CYS A 18 1.15 11.95 -7.40
C CYS A 18 0.60 12.33 -8.79
N VAL A 19 0.21 11.34 -9.58
CA VAL A 19 -0.34 11.53 -10.93
C VAL A 19 -1.59 12.42 -11.01
N THR A 20 -2.25 12.65 -9.87
CA THR A 20 -3.49 13.44 -9.79
C THR A 20 -3.25 14.89 -9.37
N CYS A 21 -2.35 15.15 -8.43
CA CYS A 21 -2.17 16.49 -7.83
C CYS A 21 -0.73 16.99 -7.81
N GLU A 22 0.22 16.22 -8.35
CA GLU A 22 1.65 16.51 -8.36
C GLU A 22 2.26 16.67 -6.95
N GLY A 23 1.56 16.19 -5.92
CA GLY A 23 2.05 16.18 -4.55
C GLY A 23 3.22 15.20 -4.37
N LYS A 24 4.24 15.61 -3.61
CA LYS A 24 5.47 14.84 -3.33
C LYS A 24 5.40 14.01 -2.04
N ILE A 25 4.40 14.26 -1.19
CA ILE A 25 4.31 13.63 0.12
C ILE A 25 3.30 12.49 0.08
N PHE A 26 3.75 11.33 0.53
CA PHE A 26 2.94 10.13 0.66
C PHE A 26 2.95 9.64 2.11
N ILE A 27 1.87 8.98 2.51
CA ILE A 27 1.73 8.36 3.84
C ILE A 27 1.53 6.85 3.68
N GLU A 28 2.14 6.09 4.57
CA GLU A 28 1.93 4.65 4.64
C GLU A 28 0.58 4.33 5.25
N VAL A 29 -0.14 3.37 4.64
CA VAL A 29 -1.45 2.94 5.11
C VAL A 29 -1.56 1.43 5.18
N VAL A 30 -2.41 0.97 6.10
CA VAL A 30 -2.79 -0.43 6.26
C VAL A 30 -4.24 -0.61 5.83
N ARG A 31 -4.53 -1.76 5.22
CA ARG A 31 -5.89 -2.21 4.97
C ARG A 31 -6.31 -3.15 6.08
N CYS A 32 -7.57 -3.06 6.47
CA CYS A 32 -8.19 -3.95 7.44
C CYS A 32 -9.22 -4.83 6.74
N LYS A 33 -9.25 -6.11 7.06
CA LYS A 33 -10.34 -7.03 6.68
C LYS A 33 -10.90 -7.71 7.92
N LYS A 34 -12.20 -7.96 7.91
CA LYS A 34 -12.85 -8.79 8.92
C LYS A 34 -12.73 -10.25 8.49
N LEU A 35 -12.13 -11.08 9.31
CA LEU A 35 -12.21 -12.54 9.20
C LEU A 35 -13.43 -12.99 10.01
N SER A 36 -14.30 -13.75 9.35
CA SER A 36 -15.40 -14.40 10.05
C SER A 36 -14.87 -15.53 10.93
N ALA A 37 -15.63 -15.88 11.98
CA ALA A 37 -15.36 -17.01 12.85
C ALA A 37 -15.07 -18.34 12.12
N ILE A 38 -15.65 -18.54 10.93
CA ILE A 38 -15.42 -19.74 10.09
C ILE A 38 -13.99 -19.77 9.53
N GLN A 39 -13.44 -18.61 9.20
CA GLN A 39 -12.12 -18.46 8.58
C GLN A 39 -11.01 -18.22 9.61
N SER A 40 -11.37 -17.75 10.82
CA SER A 40 -10.41 -17.52 11.89
C SER A 40 -9.92 -18.85 12.49
N PRO A 41 -8.59 -19.02 12.69
CA PRO A 41 -8.03 -20.16 13.43
C PRO A 41 -8.54 -20.26 14.87
N THR A 42 -9.05 -19.16 15.43
CA THR A 42 -9.56 -19.10 16.81
C THR A 42 -11.06 -19.39 16.93
N GLY A 43 -11.76 -19.53 15.79
CA GLY A 43 -13.22 -19.70 15.78
C GLY A 43 -14.01 -18.46 16.18
N LYS A 44 -13.39 -17.27 16.18
CA LYS A 44 -14.03 -15.99 16.53
C LYS A 44 -13.87 -14.98 15.41
N ASP A 45 -14.80 -14.04 15.31
CA ASP A 45 -14.65 -12.90 14.43
C ASP A 45 -13.42 -12.08 14.85
N GLU A 46 -12.55 -11.77 13.90
CA GLU A 46 -11.36 -10.96 14.15
C GLU A 46 -11.07 -9.99 13.02
N MET A 47 -10.34 -8.92 13.34
CA MET A 47 -9.84 -7.96 12.37
C MET A 47 -8.38 -8.27 12.07
N VAL A 48 -8.05 -8.39 10.79
CA VAL A 48 -6.67 -8.54 10.33
C VAL A 48 -6.25 -7.31 9.53
N THR A 49 -4.99 -6.92 9.72
CA THR A 49 -4.37 -5.80 9.02
C THR A 49 -3.30 -6.29 8.07
N PHE A 50 -3.18 -5.67 6.90
CA PHE A 50 -2.09 -5.91 5.96
C PHE A 50 -1.62 -4.59 5.33
N PRO A 51 -0.33 -4.47 4.97
CA PRO A 51 0.18 -3.27 4.33
C PRO A 51 -0.57 -2.98 3.02
N ALA A 52 -1.00 -1.75 2.83
CA ALA A 52 -1.70 -1.31 1.63
C ALA A 52 -0.86 -0.40 0.72
N GLY A 53 0.35 -0.04 1.17
CA GLY A 53 1.30 0.78 0.43
C GLY A 53 1.24 2.25 0.83
N LEU A 54 1.68 3.11 -0.09
CA LEU A 54 1.75 4.56 0.08
C LEU A 54 0.57 5.23 -0.63
N ILE A 55 -0.06 6.21 0.01
CA ILE A 55 -1.09 7.07 -0.60
C ILE A 55 -0.66 8.52 -0.58
N CYS A 56 -1.07 9.30 -1.59
CA CYS A 56 -0.77 10.73 -1.62
C CYS A 56 -1.45 11.45 -0.44
N ALA A 57 -0.66 12.22 0.31
CA ALA A 57 -1.11 12.94 1.49
C ALA A 57 -2.09 14.08 1.17
N ASN A 58 -2.08 14.59 -0.07
CA ASN A 58 -2.95 15.69 -0.52
C ASN A 58 -4.26 15.18 -1.12
N CYS A 59 -4.23 14.14 -1.96
CA CYS A 59 -5.44 13.58 -2.55
C CYS A 59 -6.29 12.81 -1.54
N LYS A 60 -5.64 12.17 -0.55
CA LYS A 60 -6.21 11.25 0.45
C LYS A 60 -7.48 10.50 0.03
N PRO A 61 -7.36 9.20 -0.34
CA PRO A 61 -8.47 8.30 -0.04
C PRO A 61 -8.00 6.94 0.50
N VAL A 62 -8.60 6.42 1.58
CA VAL A 62 -8.91 4.98 1.75
C VAL A 62 -10.05 4.79 2.78
N VAL A 63 -11.28 4.53 2.31
CA VAL A 63 -12.20 3.52 2.90
C VAL A 63 -13.04 2.94 1.76
N GLY A 64 -12.84 1.66 1.41
CA GLY A 64 -13.84 0.86 0.69
C GLY A 64 -13.59 0.47 -0.77
N ASP A 65 -12.96 1.29 -1.62
CA ASP A 65 -12.97 0.99 -3.05
C ASP A 65 -11.81 0.09 -3.54
N PRO A 66 -12.10 -0.97 -4.33
CA PRO A 66 -11.09 -1.65 -5.11
C PRO A 66 -10.60 -0.73 -6.23
N PRO A 67 -9.29 -0.68 -6.54
CA PRO A 67 -8.85 -0.04 -7.77
C PRO A 67 -9.50 -0.80 -8.94
N SER A 68 -10.18 -0.06 -9.80
CA SER A 68 -10.66 -0.48 -11.11
C SER A 68 -9.62 -1.37 -11.79
N GLY A 69 -9.92 -2.65 -11.83
CA GLY A 69 -9.09 -3.73 -12.32
C GLY A 69 -9.97 -4.96 -12.46
N GLU A 70 -11.06 -4.79 -13.21
CA GLU A 70 -11.77 -5.88 -13.84
C GLU A 70 -10.73 -6.66 -14.67
N ASN A 71 -10.32 -7.82 -14.16
CA ASN A 71 -9.97 -8.95 -15.00
C ASN A 71 -10.64 -10.14 -14.35
N GLU A 72 -11.94 -10.25 -14.62
CA GLU A 72 -12.60 -11.55 -14.71
C GLU A 72 -11.90 -12.34 -15.81
N VAL A 73 -11.25 -13.45 -15.44
CA VAL A 73 -11.11 -14.65 -16.29
C VAL A 73 -11.27 -15.86 -15.39
#